data_AF-A0A327NR99-F1
#
_entry.id   AF-A0A327NR99-F1
#
_cell.length_a   1.000
_cell.length_b   1.000
_cell.length_c   1.000
_cell.angle_alpha   90.00
_cell.angle_beta   90.00
_cell.angle_gamma   90.00
#
_symmetry.space_group_name_H-M   'P 1'
#
loop_
_entity.id
_entity.type
_entity.pdbx_description
1 polymer ?
#
loop_
_entity_poly.entity_id
_entity_poly.type
_entity_poly.pdbx_seq_one_letter_code
_entity_poly.pdbx_strand_id
1 'polypeptide(L)'
;MKAMAKGGKAVEEVPGVTPGVRKDFAQGAGVLADLTSITFIGAEDVKGRGIERHEGKVDQVLNYKFGSANATHYVIVYLTSDGLVTDYDVVDK
;
A
#
# COMPACT_ATOMS: atom_id res chain seq x y z
N MET A 1 -8.04 5.99 0.50
CA MET A 1 -6.84 6.82 0.26
C MET A 1 -6.70 7.97 1.24
N LYS A 2 -7.64 8.93 1.32
CA LYS A 2 -7.53 10.10 2.24
C LYS A 2 -7.23 9.74 3.71
N ALA A 3 -7.79 8.64 4.21
CA ALA A 3 -7.48 8.11 5.54
C ALA A 3 -6.00 7.69 5.69
N MET A 4 -5.47 6.91 4.73
CA MET A 4 -4.07 6.47 4.70
C MET A 4 -3.09 7.64 4.54
N ALA A 5 -3.47 8.69 3.81
CA ALA A 5 -2.67 9.91 3.70
C ALA A 5 -2.59 10.68 5.03
N LYS A 6 -3.72 10.76 5.76
CA LYS A 6 -3.83 11.54 7.00
C LYS A 6 -3.28 10.82 8.23
N GLY A 7 -3.33 9.48 8.24
CA GLY A 7 -2.93 8.68 9.38
C GLY A 7 -3.86 8.79 10.59
N GLY A 8 -3.36 8.39 11.76
CA GLY A 8 -4.04 8.42 13.05
C GLY A 8 -5.32 7.58 13.10
N LYS A 9 -6.30 8.02 13.91
CA LYS A 9 -7.60 7.34 14.06
C LYS A 9 -8.33 7.07 12.75
N ALA A 10 -8.07 7.86 11.71
CA ALA A 10 -8.71 7.67 10.41
C ALA A 10 -8.30 6.34 9.74
N VAL A 11 -7.17 5.76 10.11
CA VAL A 11 -6.64 4.48 9.59
C VAL A 11 -7.12 3.28 10.40
N GLU A 12 -7.41 3.48 11.69
CA GLU A 12 -7.81 2.41 12.62
C GLU A 12 -9.08 1.67 12.18
N GLU A 13 -9.94 2.31 11.38
CA GLU A 13 -11.22 1.74 10.93
C GLU A 13 -11.26 1.43 9.42
N VAL A 14 -10.15 1.61 8.67
CA VAL A 14 -10.16 1.41 7.21
C VAL A 14 -10.36 -0.07 6.87
N PRO A 15 -11.37 -0.43 6.06
CA PRO A 15 -11.46 -1.78 5.49
C PRO A 15 -10.39 -1.98 4.39
N GLY A 16 -9.90 -3.20 4.23
CA GLY A 16 -8.92 -3.54 3.17
C GLY A 16 -7.44 -3.44 3.56
N VAL A 17 -7.13 -3.30 4.85
CA VAL A 17 -5.76 -3.31 5.38
C VAL A 17 -5.64 -4.31 6.55
N THR A 18 -4.51 -5.00 6.66
CA THR A 18 -4.24 -5.90 7.80
C THR A 18 -4.02 -5.11 9.10
N PRO A 19 -4.19 -5.72 10.29
CA PRO A 19 -3.87 -5.06 11.56
C PRO A 19 -2.42 -4.58 11.65
N GLY A 20 -1.47 -5.28 11.01
CA GLY A 20 -0.06 -4.92 10.97
C GLY A 20 0.15 -3.56 10.31
N VAL A 21 -0.29 -3.40 9.05
CA VAL A 21 -0.05 -2.19 8.26
C VAL A 21 -0.80 -0.95 8.78
N ARG A 22 -1.86 -1.13 9.60
CA ARG A 22 -2.53 0.01 10.27
C ARG A 22 -1.56 0.81 11.12
N LYS A 23 -0.58 0.15 11.76
CA LYS A 23 0.44 0.83 12.57
C LYS A 23 1.36 1.69 11.72
N ASP A 24 1.73 1.24 10.54
CA ASP A 24 2.63 1.99 9.64
C ASP A 24 1.92 3.19 9.01
N PHE A 25 0.65 3.03 8.66
CA PHE A 25 -0.17 4.16 8.25
C PHE A 25 -0.57 5.09 9.40
N ALA A 26 -0.29 4.79 10.67
CA ALA A 26 -0.66 5.65 11.79
C ALA A 26 0.01 7.03 11.72
N GLN A 27 1.19 7.14 11.10
CA GLN A 27 1.86 8.41 10.85
C GLN A 27 1.42 9.10 9.55
N GLY A 28 0.58 8.42 8.75
CA GLY A 28 0.19 8.84 7.41
C GLY A 28 1.25 8.48 6.37
N ALA A 29 0.80 8.13 5.16
CA ALA A 29 1.68 7.88 4.03
C ALA A 29 1.86 9.16 3.22
N GLY A 30 3.03 9.80 3.35
CA GLY A 30 3.34 11.08 2.69
C GLY A 30 3.19 11.03 1.16
N VAL A 31 3.48 9.89 0.54
CA VAL A 31 3.27 9.66 -0.90
C VAL A 31 1.82 9.83 -1.36
N LEU A 32 0.86 9.72 -0.43
CA LEU A 32 -0.57 9.88 -0.69
C LEU A 32 -1.09 11.30 -0.42
N ALA A 33 -0.30 12.18 0.20
CA ALA A 33 -0.76 13.50 0.65
C ALA A 33 -1.21 14.40 -0.51
N ASP A 34 -0.45 14.39 -1.61
CA ASP A 34 -0.68 15.23 -2.80
C ASP A 34 -1.05 14.41 -4.05
N LEU A 35 -1.65 13.23 -3.84
CA LEU A 35 -2.00 12.31 -4.93
C LEU A 35 -3.07 12.90 -5.85
N THR A 36 -2.74 13.03 -7.14
CA THR A 36 -3.65 13.54 -8.19
C THR A 36 -4.13 12.43 -9.13
N SER A 37 -3.33 11.38 -9.31
CA SER A 37 -3.68 10.26 -10.19
C SER A 37 -3.06 8.95 -9.73
N ILE A 38 -3.75 7.85 -10.05
CA ILE A 38 -3.28 6.48 -9.83
C ILE A 38 -3.40 5.74 -11.16
N THR A 39 -2.34 5.06 -11.57
CA THR A 39 -2.33 4.21 -12.76
C THR A 39 -1.88 2.82 -12.35
N PHE A 40 -2.69 1.82 -12.65
CA PHE A 40 -2.31 0.42 -12.49
C PHE A 40 -1.27 0.05 -13.56
N ILE A 41 -0.18 -0.58 -13.14
CA ILE A 41 0.90 -1.03 -14.03
C ILE A 41 0.79 -2.54 -14.27
N GLY A 42 0.61 -3.32 -13.19
CA GLY A 42 0.57 -4.77 -13.29
C GLY A 42 0.35 -5.44 -11.95
N ALA A 43 0.03 -6.73 -12.02
CA ALA A 43 -0.14 -7.60 -10.87
C ALA A 43 0.66 -8.88 -11.08
N GLU A 44 1.18 -9.42 -9.98
CA GLU A 44 1.89 -10.69 -9.97
C GLU A 44 1.33 -11.60 -8.87
N ASP A 45 1.02 -12.85 -9.23
CA ASP A 45 0.74 -13.90 -8.26
C ASP A 45 2.05 -14.45 -7.70
N VAL A 46 2.21 -14.30 -6.39
CA VAL A 46 3.40 -14.73 -5.64
C VAL A 46 3.05 -15.79 -4.59
N LYS A 47 1.85 -16.38 -4.67
CA LYS A 47 1.39 -17.41 -3.75
C LYS A 47 2.36 -18.59 -3.69
N GLY A 48 2.60 -19.06 -2.47
CA GLY A 48 3.49 -20.19 -2.23
C GLY A 48 4.99 -19.87 -2.35
N ARG A 49 5.37 -18.62 -2.65
CA ARG A 49 6.78 -18.20 -2.68
C ARG A 49 7.35 -17.89 -1.28
N GLY A 50 6.53 -17.95 -0.23
CA GLY A 50 6.96 -17.76 1.16
C GLY A 50 7.29 -16.31 1.54
N ILE A 51 6.69 -15.33 0.85
CA ILE A 51 6.89 -13.90 1.12
C ILE A 51 5.99 -13.47 2.28
N GLU A 52 6.55 -12.75 3.25
CA GLU A 52 5.82 -12.17 4.38
C GLU A 52 6.20 -10.70 4.58
N ARG A 53 5.19 -9.86 4.86
CA ARG A 53 5.35 -8.43 5.14
C ARG A 53 4.42 -8.02 6.28
N HIS A 54 4.95 -7.37 7.31
CA HIS A 54 4.20 -6.94 8.51
C HIS A 54 3.26 -8.02 9.05
N GLU A 55 3.80 -9.23 9.24
CA GLU A 55 3.11 -10.43 9.76
C GLU A 55 2.02 -11.01 8.83
N GLY A 56 1.82 -10.44 7.63
CA GLY A 56 0.91 -10.98 6.62
C GLY A 56 1.65 -11.74 5.52
N LYS A 57 1.16 -12.94 5.20
CA LYS A 57 1.58 -13.71 4.03
C LYS A 57 1.15 -12.99 2.76
N VAL A 58 2.07 -12.84 1.83
CA VAL A 58 1.82 -12.19 0.54
C VAL A 58 1.50 -13.25 -0.50
N ASP A 59 0.31 -13.14 -1.09
CA ASP A 59 -0.13 -13.98 -2.22
C ASP A 59 -0.16 -13.18 -3.53
N GLN A 60 -0.25 -11.85 -3.47
CA GLN A 60 -0.26 -11.02 -4.66
C GLN A 60 0.53 -9.72 -4.46
N VAL A 61 1.23 -9.29 -5.51
CA VAL A 61 1.91 -8.00 -5.58
C VAL A 61 1.26 -7.16 -6.67
N LEU A 62 0.92 -5.91 -6.34
CA LEU A 62 0.36 -4.95 -7.29
C LEU A 62 1.33 -3.78 -7.48
N ASN A 63 1.54 -3.38 -8.73
CA ASN A 63 2.41 -2.27 -9.09
C ASN A 63 1.57 -1.10 -9.61
N TYR A 64 1.79 0.07 -9.04
CA TYR A 64 1.11 1.31 -9.40
C TYR A 64 2.09 2.43 -9.69
N LYS A 65 1.65 3.36 -10.53
CA LYS A 65 2.24 4.69 -10.68
C LYS A 65 1.30 5.69 -10.01
N PHE A 66 1.83 6.44 -9.06
CA PHE A 66 1.14 7.54 -8.39
C PHE A 66 1.66 8.85 -8.94
N GLY A 67 0.77 9.65 -9.53
CA GLY A 67 1.05 11.03 -9.88
C GLY A 67 0.68 11.94 -8.72
N SER A 68 1.59 12.83 -8.34
CA SER A 68 1.32 13.95 -7.45
C SER A 68 1.50 15.28 -8.20
N ALA A 69 1.17 16.39 -7.56
CA ALA A 69 1.36 17.72 -8.17
C ALA A 69 2.82 17.99 -8.58
N ASN A 70 3.78 17.42 -7.84
CA ASN A 70 5.20 17.75 -7.97
C ASN A 70 6.09 16.57 -8.36
N ALA A 71 5.58 15.34 -8.34
CA ALA A 71 6.38 14.13 -8.57
C ALA A 71 5.57 12.95 -9.13
N THR A 72 6.30 11.94 -9.60
CA THR A 72 5.76 10.62 -9.90
C THR A 72 6.45 9.62 -8.98
N HIS A 73 5.67 8.79 -8.30
CA HIS A 73 6.15 7.71 -7.46
C HIS A 73 5.69 6.37 -8.03
N TYR A 74 6.55 5.35 -7.96
CA TYR A 74 6.16 3.97 -8.24
C TYR A 74 5.92 3.27 -6.92
N VAL A 75 4.78 2.60 -6.79
CA VAL A 75 4.35 1.99 -5.54
C VAL A 75 4.10 0.51 -5.77
N ILE A 76 4.72 -0.31 -4.93
CA ILE A 76 4.49 -1.75 -4.85
C ILE A 76 3.57 -1.98 -3.66
N VAL A 77 2.47 -2.70 -3.85
CA VAL A 77 1.49 -3.02 -2.82
C VAL A 77 1.46 -4.52 -2.62
N TYR A 78 1.57 -4.97 -1.38
CA TYR A 78 1.59 -6.38 -1.02
C TYR A 78 0.24 -6.79 -0.44
N LEU A 79 -0.39 -7.81 -1.02
CA LEU A 79 -1.70 -8.31 -0.64
C LEU A 79 -1.66 -9.72 -0.09
N THR A 80 -2.49 -9.97 0.92
CA THR A 80 -2.79 -11.32 1.42
C THR A 80 -3.74 -12.08 0.48
N SER A 81 -3.96 -13.37 0.75
CA SER A 81 -4.93 -14.20 0.02
C SER A 81 -6.36 -13.63 0.02
N ASP A 82 -6.69 -12.84 1.04
CA ASP A 82 -8.00 -12.23 1.24
C ASP A 82 -8.08 -10.83 0.60
N GLY A 83 -7.04 -10.43 -0.14
CA GLY A 83 -6.95 -9.12 -0.79
C GLY A 83 -6.68 -7.96 0.18
N LEU A 84 -6.21 -8.24 1.39
CA LEU A 84 -5.86 -7.19 2.37
C LEU A 84 -4.46 -6.67 2.10
N VAL A 85 -4.29 -5.35 2.11
CA VAL A 85 -2.96 -4.74 2.06
C VAL A 85 -2.22 -5.06 3.35
N THR A 86 -1.06 -5.68 3.23
CA THR A 86 -0.19 -5.96 4.37
C THR A 86 1.04 -5.06 4.42
N ASP A 87 1.42 -4.45 3.30
CA ASP A 87 2.55 -3.53 3.21
C ASP A 87 2.54 -2.76 1.88
N TYR A 88 3.36 -1.73 1.76
CA TYR A 88 3.68 -1.07 0.50
C TYR A 88 5.11 -0.49 0.50
N ASP A 89 5.76 -0.54 -0.67
CA ASP A 89 7.04 0.12 -0.89
C ASP A 89 6.88 1.27 -1.88
N VAL A 90 7.60 2.37 -1.66
CA VAL A 90 7.79 3.44 -2.66
C VAL A 90 9.15 3.22 -3.32
N VAL A 91 9.15 3.07 -4.63
CA VAL A 91 10.36 2.93 -5.44
C VAL A 91 10.73 4.29 -5.98
N ASP A 92 11.77 4.88 -5.39
CA ASP A 92 12.45 6.05 -5.93
C ASP A 92 13.46 5.64 -7.01
N LYS A 93 13.79 6.58 -7.89
CA LYS A 93 14.86 6.42 -8.89
C LYS A 93 16.23 6.69 -8.29
#